data_AF-A0A5R2N5N2-F1
#
_entry.id   AF-A0A5R2N5N2-F1
#
_cell.length_a   1.000
_cell.length_b   1.000
_cell.length_c   1.000
_cell.angle_alpha   90.00
_cell.angle_beta   90.00
_cell.angle_gamma   90.00
#
_symmetry.space_group_name_H-M   'P 1'
#
loop_
_entity.id
_entity.type
_entity.pdbx_description
1 polymer ?
#
loop_
_entity_poly.entity_id
_entity_poly.type
_entity_poly.pdbx_seq_one_letter_code
_entity_poly.pdbx_strand_id
1 'polypeptide(L)'
;REHADGSISVDMGTPRFGWRDIPLAEEFRDTRMIELQVGPIDAPVLHSPSAVSMGNPHAIFWVDDDVWTYELDRFGPLLENHPIFPERANTTIAQVTSPDSMIIRTWERGAGLTKACGTASCAAVVAAARTRRTGRSVNLLTPGGGTLHVEWRDDDHVILTGAAEWEFSGSFDPSTGQWARDTESAA
;
A
#
# COMPACT_ATOMS: atom_id res chain seq x y z
N ARG A 1 6.93 14.65 11.54
CA ARG A 1 7.49 16.00 11.32
C ARG A 1 6.57 16.72 10.34
N GLU A 2 6.09 17.89 10.69
CA GLU A 2 5.35 18.76 9.77
C GLU A 2 6.32 19.67 9.01
N HIS A 3 5.99 19.99 7.76
CA HIS A 3 6.77 20.82 6.85
C HIS A 3 6.06 22.14 6.58
N ALA A 4 6.80 23.12 6.03
CA ALA A 4 6.27 24.46 5.76
C ALA A 4 5.14 24.50 4.72
N ASP A 5 5.02 23.45 3.90
CA ASP A 5 3.95 23.29 2.91
C ASP A 5 2.73 22.53 3.46
N GLY A 6 2.70 22.24 4.77
CA GLY A 6 1.61 21.52 5.45
C GLY A 6 1.69 19.99 5.30
N SER A 7 2.67 19.46 4.56
CA SER A 7 2.87 18.01 4.50
C SER A 7 3.47 17.47 5.80
N ILE A 8 3.20 16.20 6.10
CA ILE A 8 3.67 15.52 7.31
C ILE A 8 4.49 14.30 6.92
N SER A 9 5.73 14.22 7.42
CA SER A 9 6.54 13.00 7.41
C SER A 9 6.32 12.16 8.65
N VAL A 10 6.11 10.87 8.44
CA VAL A 10 5.99 9.84 9.48
C VAL A 10 7.08 8.79 9.25
N ASP A 11 7.77 8.42 10.31
CA ASP A 11 8.65 7.25 10.30
C ASP A 11 7.78 6.00 10.47
N MET A 12 7.70 5.20 9.41
CA MET A 12 6.88 4.00 9.32
C MET A 12 7.63 2.76 9.85
N GLY A 13 8.83 2.94 10.38
CA GLY A 13 9.70 1.89 10.86
C GLY A 13 10.39 1.12 9.73
N THR A 14 10.87 -0.07 10.07
CA THR A 14 11.65 -0.93 9.17
C THR A 14 10.76 -1.98 8.50
N PRO A 15 10.89 -2.19 7.17
CA PRO A 15 10.18 -3.24 6.47
C PRO A 15 10.71 -4.63 6.85
N ARG A 16 9.83 -5.63 6.79
CA ARG A 16 10.18 -7.03 7.05
C ARG A 16 9.98 -7.89 5.81
N PHE A 17 10.91 -8.82 5.61
CA PHE A 17 11.00 -9.61 4.39
C PHE A 17 10.95 -11.13 4.62
N GLY A 18 11.09 -11.57 5.87
CA GLY A 18 10.98 -12.99 6.21
C GLY A 18 9.57 -13.48 5.97
N TRP A 19 9.41 -14.67 5.39
CA TRP A 19 8.09 -15.25 5.12
C TRP A 19 7.22 -15.35 6.38
N ARG A 20 7.82 -15.60 7.55
CA ARG A 20 7.13 -15.61 8.85
C ARG A 20 6.75 -14.22 9.36
N ASP A 21 7.51 -13.18 8.99
CA ASP A 21 7.19 -11.78 9.33
C ASP A 21 6.07 -11.21 8.45
N ILE A 22 5.83 -11.81 7.27
CA ILE A 22 4.76 -11.49 6.32
C ILE A 22 3.53 -12.42 6.51
N PRO A 23 3.49 -13.17 7.62
CA PRO A 23 2.81 -14.47 7.74
C PRO A 23 2.38 -15.14 6.42
N LEU A 24 3.33 -15.67 5.64
CA LEU A 24 3.03 -16.56 4.52
C LEU A 24 2.78 -17.99 5.02
N ALA A 25 1.94 -18.76 4.31
CA ALA A 25 1.59 -20.13 4.69
C ALA A 25 2.74 -21.13 4.57
N GLU A 26 3.76 -20.80 3.76
CA GLU A 26 4.91 -21.66 3.50
C GLU A 26 6.20 -20.85 3.37
N GLU A 27 7.33 -21.58 3.35
CA GLU A 27 8.64 -20.96 3.29
C GLU A 27 8.96 -20.42 1.89
N PHE A 28 9.14 -19.10 1.81
CA PHE A 28 9.82 -18.44 0.69
C PHE A 28 11.18 -17.94 1.16
N ARG A 29 12.26 -18.44 0.54
CA ARG A 29 13.62 -17.93 0.76
C ARG A 29 13.77 -16.50 0.24
N ASP A 30 13.04 -16.16 -0.80
CA ASP A 30 13.04 -14.84 -1.41
C ASP A 30 11.61 -14.36 -1.63
N THR A 31 11.26 -13.28 -0.93
CA THR A 31 9.94 -12.65 -0.99
C THR A 31 9.86 -11.53 -2.02
N ARG A 32 10.91 -11.32 -2.81
CA ARG A 32 10.86 -10.36 -3.93
C ARG A 32 9.90 -10.80 -5.03
N MET A 33 9.72 -12.11 -5.20
CA MET A 33 8.77 -12.71 -6.14
C MET A 33 8.33 -14.05 -5.55
N ILE A 34 7.10 -14.12 -5.04
CA ILE A 34 6.52 -15.38 -4.55
C ILE A 34 5.71 -16.05 -5.66
N GLU A 35 5.54 -17.36 -5.59
CA GLU A 35 4.69 -18.09 -6.54
C GLU A 35 3.21 -17.84 -6.20
N LEU A 36 2.59 -16.93 -6.94
CA LEU A 36 1.17 -16.61 -6.84
C LEU A 36 0.73 -16.00 -8.17
N GLN A 37 -0.40 -16.47 -8.72
CA GLN A 37 -0.95 -15.92 -9.96
C GLN A 37 -2.47 -15.93 -9.96
N VAL A 38 -3.04 -15.06 -10.79
CA VAL A 38 -4.49 -14.94 -11.03
C VAL A 38 -4.74 -14.86 -12.53
N GLY A 39 -5.72 -15.63 -13.01
CA GLY A 39 -6.05 -15.74 -14.44
C GLY A 39 -5.70 -17.11 -15.03
N PRO A 40 -5.78 -17.25 -16.36
CA PRO A 40 -5.41 -18.48 -17.07
C PRO A 40 -3.99 -18.95 -16.73
N ILE A 41 -3.78 -20.26 -16.64
CA ILE A 41 -2.48 -20.85 -16.26
C ILE A 41 -1.36 -20.39 -17.21
N ASP A 42 -1.63 -20.42 -18.53
CA ASP A 42 -0.63 -20.10 -19.56
C ASP A 42 -0.50 -18.59 -19.86
N ALA A 43 -1.39 -17.78 -19.29
CA ALA A 43 -1.44 -16.33 -19.52
C ALA A 43 -2.05 -15.63 -18.29
N PRO A 44 -1.33 -15.59 -17.16
CA PRO A 44 -1.85 -14.99 -15.94
C PRO A 44 -2.01 -13.48 -16.11
N VAL A 45 -3.09 -12.94 -15.55
CA VAL A 45 -3.39 -11.50 -15.54
C VAL A 45 -2.51 -10.77 -14.53
N LEU A 46 -2.32 -11.38 -13.36
CA LEU A 46 -1.42 -10.91 -12.31
C LEU A 46 -0.58 -12.09 -11.84
N HIS A 47 0.71 -11.91 -11.66
CA HIS A 47 1.58 -12.99 -11.19
C HIS A 47 2.81 -12.49 -10.43
N SER A 48 3.45 -13.42 -9.72
CA SER A 48 4.77 -13.29 -9.10
C SER A 48 4.95 -12.02 -8.24
N PRO A 49 4.02 -11.71 -7.32
CA PRO A 49 4.09 -10.46 -6.56
C PRO A 49 5.30 -10.45 -5.62
N SER A 50 5.76 -9.26 -5.27
CA SER A 50 6.62 -9.07 -4.12
C SER A 50 5.80 -9.11 -2.83
N ALA A 51 6.31 -9.77 -1.80
CA ALA A 51 5.70 -9.83 -0.48
C ALA A 51 6.56 -9.04 0.53
N VAL A 52 5.93 -8.12 1.26
CA VAL A 52 6.60 -7.25 2.25
C VAL A 52 5.64 -7.02 3.43
N SER A 53 6.19 -6.87 4.63
CA SER A 53 5.42 -6.46 5.81
C SER A 53 5.91 -5.10 6.30
N MET A 54 4.98 -4.16 6.49
CA MET A 54 5.18 -2.89 7.18
C MET A 54 4.57 -2.91 8.59
N GLY A 55 4.47 -4.11 9.18
CA GLY A 55 3.64 -4.40 10.36
C GLY A 55 2.30 -5.06 10.01
N ASN A 56 1.90 -4.98 8.74
CA ASN A 56 0.81 -5.73 8.11
C ASN A 56 1.29 -6.28 6.75
N PRO A 57 0.73 -7.41 6.27
CA PRO A 57 1.17 -8.07 5.04
C PRO A 57 0.70 -7.35 3.76
N HIS A 58 1.60 -7.22 2.80
CA HIS A 58 1.36 -6.64 1.46
C HIS A 58 1.87 -7.56 0.36
N ALA A 59 1.05 -7.74 -0.67
CA ALA A 59 1.40 -8.38 -1.93
C ALA A 59 1.36 -7.34 -3.05
N ILE A 60 2.48 -7.11 -3.73
CA ILE A 60 2.66 -6.08 -4.75
C ILE A 60 2.84 -6.75 -6.11
N PHE A 61 1.84 -6.61 -6.95
CA PHE A 61 1.85 -7.05 -8.34
C PHE A 61 2.36 -5.93 -9.24
N TRP A 62 3.35 -6.24 -10.06
CA TRP A 62 3.96 -5.30 -10.99
C TRP A 62 3.25 -5.38 -12.34
N VAL A 63 2.83 -4.24 -12.88
CA VAL A 63 2.12 -4.17 -14.17
C VAL A 63 2.75 -3.12 -15.07
N ASP A 64 2.70 -3.36 -16.38
CA ASP A 64 3.20 -2.44 -17.40
C ASP A 64 2.08 -1.50 -17.88
N ASP A 65 0.86 -2.03 -18.01
CA ASP A 65 -0.33 -1.27 -18.37
C ASP A 65 -0.84 -0.39 -17.23
N ASP A 66 -1.76 0.51 -17.56
CA ASP A 66 -2.43 1.36 -16.59
C ASP A 66 -3.13 0.51 -15.51
N VAL A 67 -2.85 0.80 -14.24
CA VAL A 67 -3.43 0.14 -13.06
C VAL A 67 -4.96 0.08 -13.08
N TRP A 68 -5.63 1.01 -13.78
CA TRP A 68 -7.09 1.06 -13.91
C TRP A 68 -7.66 0.00 -14.87
N THR A 69 -6.83 -0.59 -15.73
CA THR A 69 -7.25 -1.64 -16.68
C THR A 69 -7.47 -3.00 -16.02
N TYR A 70 -6.97 -3.18 -14.79
CA TYR A 70 -7.10 -4.42 -14.03
C TYR A 70 -8.36 -4.41 -13.16
N GLU A 71 -9.12 -5.51 -13.22
CA GLU A 71 -10.33 -5.77 -12.42
C GLU A 71 -9.98 -6.10 -10.94
N LEU A 72 -9.31 -5.19 -10.25
CA LEU A 72 -8.86 -5.36 -8.86
C LEU A 72 -10.04 -5.52 -7.88
N ASP A 73 -11.23 -5.03 -8.21
CA ASP A 73 -12.47 -5.30 -7.48
C ASP A 73 -12.89 -6.77 -7.52
N ARG A 74 -12.54 -7.48 -8.60
CA ARG A 74 -12.80 -8.92 -8.75
C ARG A 74 -11.68 -9.78 -8.16
N PHE A 75 -10.42 -9.39 -8.40
CA PHE A 75 -9.25 -10.15 -7.93
C PHE A 75 -8.90 -9.87 -6.47
N GLY A 76 -9.18 -8.66 -5.99
CA GLY A 76 -8.87 -8.21 -4.63
C GLY A 76 -9.40 -9.15 -3.54
N PRO A 77 -10.70 -9.49 -3.51
CA PRO A 77 -11.25 -10.43 -2.53
C PRO A 77 -10.59 -11.82 -2.58
N LEU A 78 -10.24 -12.30 -3.79
CA LEU A 78 -9.61 -13.61 -3.99
C LEU A 78 -8.17 -13.60 -3.45
N LEU A 79 -7.42 -12.54 -3.72
CA LEU A 79 -6.04 -12.37 -3.30
C LEU A 79 -5.94 -12.06 -1.81
N GLU A 80 -6.85 -11.24 -1.27
CA GLU A 80 -6.95 -10.96 0.16
C GLU A 80 -7.09 -12.26 0.96
N ASN A 81 -7.93 -13.19 0.49
CA ASN A 81 -8.23 -14.44 1.17
C ASN A 81 -7.45 -15.64 0.61
N HIS A 82 -6.41 -15.40 -0.20
CA HIS A 82 -5.67 -16.49 -0.81
C HIS A 82 -5.00 -17.35 0.28
N PRO A 83 -5.02 -18.70 0.17
CA PRO A 83 -4.46 -19.59 1.20
C PRO A 83 -2.99 -19.33 1.56
N ILE A 84 -2.23 -18.72 0.66
CA ILE A 84 -0.83 -18.31 0.91
C ILE A 84 -0.71 -17.21 1.98
N PHE A 85 -1.79 -16.49 2.27
CA PHE A 85 -1.88 -15.45 3.31
C PHE A 85 -2.88 -15.89 4.40
N PRO A 86 -2.48 -16.72 5.38
CA PRO A 86 -3.35 -17.15 6.48
C PRO A 86 -3.98 -16.00 7.26
N GLU A 87 -3.27 -14.89 7.40
CA GLU A 87 -3.75 -13.67 8.07
C GLU A 87 -4.37 -12.64 7.10
N ARG A 88 -4.63 -13.06 5.86
CA ARG A 88 -5.00 -12.23 4.71
C ARG A 88 -3.94 -11.19 4.37
N ALA A 89 -4.00 -10.58 3.19
CA ALA A 89 -3.05 -9.55 2.79
C ALA A 89 -3.70 -8.37 2.07
N ASN A 90 -3.04 -7.21 2.14
CA ASN A 90 -3.35 -6.10 1.24
C ASN A 90 -2.76 -6.44 -0.13
N THR A 91 -3.53 -6.21 -1.19
CA THR A 91 -3.08 -6.43 -2.56
C THR A 91 -2.91 -5.10 -3.26
N THR A 92 -1.71 -4.83 -3.75
CA THR A 92 -1.38 -3.62 -4.50
C THR A 92 -1.04 -3.98 -5.94
N ILE A 93 -1.66 -3.31 -6.90
CA ILE A 93 -1.20 -3.27 -8.28
C ILE A 93 -0.37 -2.01 -8.44
N ALA A 94 0.86 -2.14 -8.95
CA ALA A 94 1.82 -1.07 -9.04
C ALA A 94 2.41 -0.96 -10.45
N GLN A 95 2.25 0.21 -11.06
CA GLN A 95 2.87 0.57 -12.32
C GLN A 95 4.05 1.50 -12.04
N VAL A 96 5.22 1.14 -12.56
CA VAL A 96 6.42 1.98 -12.46
C VAL A 96 6.46 2.90 -13.65
N THR A 97 6.33 4.20 -13.41
CA THR A 97 6.25 5.21 -14.48
C THR A 97 7.59 5.88 -14.76
N SER A 98 8.52 5.84 -13.80
CA SER A 98 9.92 6.26 -13.96
C SER A 98 10.79 5.70 -12.81
N PRO A 99 12.11 5.90 -12.81
CA PRO A 99 12.98 5.47 -11.72
C PRO A 99 12.64 6.06 -10.34
N ASP A 100 11.88 7.16 -10.28
CA ASP A 100 11.49 7.88 -9.05
C ASP A 100 9.97 8.15 -8.96
N SER A 101 9.14 7.51 -9.80
CA SER A 101 7.69 7.65 -9.74
C SER A 101 6.91 6.35 -10.02
N MET A 102 5.78 6.20 -9.34
CA MET A 102 4.87 5.06 -9.48
C MET A 102 3.40 5.48 -9.39
N ILE A 103 2.51 4.67 -9.96
CA ILE A 103 1.06 4.75 -9.77
C ILE A 103 0.61 3.45 -9.14
N ILE A 104 -0.26 3.52 -8.13
CA ILE A 104 -0.74 2.32 -7.43
C ILE A 104 -2.26 2.30 -7.28
N ARG A 105 -2.82 1.09 -7.20
CA ARG A 105 -4.17 0.81 -6.70
C ARG A 105 -4.09 -0.29 -5.66
N THR A 106 -4.82 -0.13 -4.55
CA THR A 106 -4.78 -1.05 -3.43
C THR A 106 -6.16 -1.59 -3.10
N TRP A 107 -6.23 -2.91 -2.97
CA TRP A 107 -7.29 -3.61 -2.26
C TRP A 107 -6.80 -3.87 -0.83
N GLU A 108 -7.39 -3.19 0.14
CA GLU A 108 -7.02 -3.30 1.55
C GLU A 108 -7.79 -4.42 2.25
N ARG A 109 -7.06 -5.17 3.08
CA ARG A 109 -7.60 -6.24 3.92
C ARG A 109 -8.74 -5.71 4.79
N GLY A 110 -9.94 -6.26 4.62
CA GLY A 110 -11.13 -5.89 5.38
C GLY A 110 -11.79 -4.55 5.00
N ALA A 111 -11.22 -3.78 4.08
CA ALA A 111 -11.76 -2.49 3.65
C ALA A 111 -12.10 -2.43 2.15
N GLY A 112 -11.44 -3.23 1.31
CA GLY A 112 -11.65 -3.23 -0.14
C GLY A 112 -10.86 -2.14 -0.86
N LEU A 113 -11.40 -1.60 -1.95
CA LEU A 113 -10.75 -0.53 -2.70
C LEU A 113 -10.73 0.78 -1.90
N THR A 114 -9.54 1.30 -1.62
CA THR A 114 -9.36 2.57 -0.90
C THR A 114 -8.73 3.64 -1.79
N LYS A 115 -8.93 4.91 -1.40
CA LYS A 115 -8.37 6.07 -2.12
C LYS A 115 -6.87 6.24 -1.89
N ALA A 116 -6.36 5.82 -0.74
CA ALA A 116 -4.95 5.87 -0.39
C ALA A 116 -4.67 4.88 0.76
N CYS A 117 -3.50 4.23 0.72
CA CYS A 117 -3.04 3.32 1.78
C CYS A 117 -1.56 3.58 2.07
N GLY A 118 -1.26 4.25 3.18
CA GLY A 118 0.12 4.65 3.52
C GLY A 118 1.08 3.48 3.65
N THR A 119 0.68 2.39 4.33
CA THR A 119 1.52 1.19 4.47
C THR A 119 1.74 0.46 3.15
N ALA A 120 0.74 0.46 2.24
CA ALA A 120 0.89 -0.16 0.93
C ALA A 120 1.84 0.66 0.03
N SER A 121 1.77 2.00 0.09
CA SER A 121 2.73 2.87 -0.59
C SER A 121 4.16 2.59 -0.12
N CYS A 122 4.36 2.45 1.19
CA CYS A 122 5.66 2.10 1.77
C CYS A 122 6.16 0.73 1.28
N ALA A 123 5.29 -0.29 1.36
CA ALA A 123 5.62 -1.64 0.93
C ALA A 123 5.96 -1.70 -0.57
N ALA A 124 5.22 -0.96 -1.41
CA ALA A 124 5.45 -0.87 -2.85
C ALA A 124 6.80 -0.25 -3.19
N VAL A 125 7.19 0.87 -2.58
CA VAL A 125 8.49 1.49 -2.84
C VAL A 125 9.65 0.63 -2.36
N VAL A 126 9.53 0.04 -1.17
CA VAL A 126 10.54 -0.90 -0.66
C VAL A 126 10.68 -2.10 -1.60
N ALA A 127 9.56 -2.66 -2.07
CA ALA A 127 9.57 -3.79 -2.99
C ALA A 127 10.16 -3.41 -4.36
N ALA A 128 9.86 -2.21 -4.88
CA ALA A 128 10.39 -1.69 -6.14
C ALA A 128 11.91 -1.49 -6.06
N ALA A 129 12.41 -0.94 -4.96
CA ALA A 129 13.84 -0.80 -4.71
C ALA A 129 14.54 -2.17 -4.60
N ARG A 130 13.98 -3.13 -3.85
CA ARG A 130 14.51 -4.51 -3.73
C ARG A 130 14.57 -5.25 -5.06
N THR A 131 13.67 -4.94 -5.98
CA THR A 131 13.59 -5.52 -7.32
C THR A 131 14.28 -4.65 -8.39
N ARG A 132 14.92 -3.55 -7.99
CA ARG A 132 15.63 -2.59 -8.86
C ARG A 132 14.74 -1.97 -9.95
N ARG A 133 13.45 -1.82 -9.68
CA ARG A 133 12.50 -1.14 -10.56
C ARG A 133 12.56 0.38 -10.39
N THR A 134 12.91 0.85 -9.20
CA THR A 134 13.06 2.26 -8.83
C THR A 134 14.28 2.46 -7.93
N GLY A 135 14.59 3.73 -7.63
CA GLY A 135 15.40 4.10 -6.47
C GLY A 135 14.66 3.87 -5.14
N ARG A 136 15.27 4.35 -4.04
CA ARG A 136 14.72 4.25 -2.68
C ARG A 136 13.86 5.46 -2.26
N SER A 137 13.82 6.50 -3.07
CA SER A 137 13.04 7.73 -2.85
C SER A 137 12.12 7.93 -4.05
N VAL A 138 10.80 7.79 -3.85
CA VAL A 138 9.82 7.66 -4.92
C VAL A 138 8.54 8.44 -4.60
N ASN A 139 7.98 9.10 -5.61
CA ASN A 139 6.66 9.69 -5.55
C ASN A 139 5.60 8.69 -6.06
N LEU A 140 4.55 8.47 -5.27
CA LEU A 140 3.44 7.58 -5.62
C LEU A 140 2.14 8.36 -5.80
N LEU A 141 1.52 8.21 -6.96
CA LEU A 141 0.15 8.67 -7.19
C LEU A 141 -0.83 7.63 -6.64
N THR A 142 -1.70 8.07 -5.73
CA THR A 142 -2.73 7.24 -5.12
C THR A 142 -4.06 7.35 -5.87
N PRO A 143 -4.97 6.38 -5.74
CA PRO A 143 -6.29 6.40 -6.41
C PRO A 143 -7.14 7.65 -6.11
N GLY A 144 -6.94 8.30 -4.96
CA GLY A 144 -7.61 9.54 -4.57
C GLY A 144 -7.09 10.80 -5.27
N GLY A 145 -6.06 10.68 -6.11
CA GLY A 145 -5.42 11.80 -6.82
C GLY A 145 -4.32 12.49 -6.03
N GLY A 146 -4.12 12.14 -4.76
CA GLY A 146 -3.03 12.66 -3.94
C GLY A 146 -1.71 11.95 -4.22
N THR A 147 -0.60 12.67 -4.06
CA THR A 147 0.76 12.12 -4.12
C THR A 147 1.31 11.87 -2.72
N LEU A 148 1.89 10.70 -2.52
CA LEU A 148 2.69 10.37 -1.34
C LEU A 148 4.15 10.27 -1.75
N HIS A 149 5.05 10.83 -0.96
CA HIS A 149 6.48 10.64 -1.12
C HIS A 149 6.98 9.60 -0.12
N VAL A 150 7.70 8.59 -0.58
CA VAL A 150 8.28 7.55 0.27
C VAL A 150 9.77 7.48 0.07
N GLU A 151 10.51 7.52 1.17
CA GLU A 151 11.96 7.34 1.22
C GLU A 151 12.31 6.15 2.11
N TRP A 152 12.95 5.13 1.55
CA TRP A 152 13.57 4.05 2.31
C TRP A 152 15.04 4.39 2.55
N ARG A 153 15.38 4.85 3.74
CA ARG A 153 16.73 5.36 4.07
C ARG A 153 17.75 4.25 4.24
N ASP A 154 19.02 4.62 4.32
CA ASP A 154 20.14 3.68 4.51
C ASP A 154 20.15 2.99 5.88
N ASP A 155 19.44 3.53 6.88
CA ASP A 155 19.21 2.91 8.19
C ASP A 155 18.00 1.97 8.21
N ASP A 156 17.48 1.60 7.04
CA ASP A 156 16.32 0.77 6.77
C ASP A 156 14.96 1.31 7.26
N HIS A 157 14.90 2.52 7.81
CA HIS A 157 13.64 3.18 8.12
C HIS A 157 12.95 3.72 6.86
N VAL A 158 11.63 3.58 6.81
CA VAL A 158 10.78 4.09 5.71
C VAL A 158 10.08 5.34 6.17
N ILE A 159 10.35 6.46 5.50
CA ILE A 159 9.71 7.74 5.77
C ILE A 159 8.60 7.95 4.75
N LEU A 160 7.37 8.10 5.22
CA LEU A 160 6.21 8.43 4.40
C LEU A 160 5.89 9.91 4.60
N THR A 161 5.77 10.66 3.51
CA THR A 161 5.38 12.08 3.51
C THR A 161 4.14 12.28 2.65
N GLY A 162 3.15 12.98 3.18
CA GLY A 162 1.91 13.30 2.47
C GLY A 162 1.16 14.45 3.11
N ALA A 163 0.14 14.96 2.43
CA ALA A 163 -0.74 15.99 2.97
C ALA A 163 -1.71 15.41 4.02
N ALA A 164 -2.11 16.24 4.97
CA ALA A 164 -3.23 16.00 5.86
C ALA A 164 -4.09 17.27 5.93
N GLU A 165 -5.40 17.12 5.93
CA GLU A 165 -6.33 18.25 5.93
C GLU A 165 -7.35 18.08 7.06
N TRP A 166 -7.69 19.20 7.69
CA TRP A 166 -8.76 19.25 8.67
C TRP A 166 -10.10 19.44 7.95
N GLU A 167 -11.05 18.52 8.16
CA GLU A 167 -12.35 18.55 7.50
C GLU A 167 -13.44 19.16 8.40
N PHE A 168 -13.55 18.66 9.64
CA PHE A 168 -14.48 19.16 10.66
C PHE A 168 -14.18 18.64 12.06
N SER A 169 -14.82 19.24 13.06
CA SER A 169 -14.94 18.71 14.42
C SER A 169 -16.41 18.59 14.86
N GLY A 170 -16.66 17.84 15.93
CA GLY A 170 -18.00 17.63 16.48
C GLY A 170 -18.00 16.74 17.71
N SER A 171 -19.19 16.51 18.24
CA SER A 171 -19.44 15.60 19.38
C SER A 171 -20.22 14.36 18.94
N PHE A 172 -19.96 13.23 19.60
CA PHE A 172 -20.65 11.95 19.39
C PHE A 172 -20.93 11.28 20.74
N ASP A 173 -22.18 10.93 21.00
CA ASP A 173 -22.58 10.10 22.13
C ASP A 173 -22.69 8.63 21.69
N PRO A 174 -21.77 7.74 22.11
CA PRO A 174 -21.78 6.34 21.71
C PRO A 174 -22.95 5.54 22.30
N SER A 175 -23.61 6.03 23.36
CA SER A 175 -24.73 5.34 24.00
C SER A 175 -26.07 5.57 23.28
N THR A 176 -26.24 6.75 22.68
CA THR A 176 -27.47 7.15 21.98
C THR A 176 -27.31 7.20 20.46
N GLY A 177 -26.08 7.23 19.96
CA GLY A 177 -25.75 7.44 18.56
C GLY A 177 -25.97 8.89 18.08
N GLN A 178 -26.29 9.82 18.98
CA GLN A 178 -26.46 11.22 18.65
C GLN A 178 -25.11 11.86 18.33
N TRP A 179 -25.08 12.69 17.29
CA TRP A 179 -23.90 13.46 16.91
C TRP A 179 -24.27 14.88 16.52
N ALA A 180 -23.33 15.81 16.71
CA ALA A 180 -23.46 17.19 16.28
C ALA A 180 -22.12 17.69 15.75
N ARG A 181 -22.13 18.37 14.58
CA ARG A 181 -20.96 19.07 14.05
C ARG A 181 -20.76 20.38 14.81
N ASP A 182 -19.53 20.73 15.10
CA ASP A 182 -19.22 22.07 15.60
C ASP A 182 -19.48 23.09 14.48
N THR A 183 -20.15 24.19 14.81
CA THR A 183 -20.54 25.22 13.84
C THR A 183 -19.44 26.27 13.58
N GLU A 184 -18.35 26.25 14.34
CA GLU A 184 -17.22 27.15 14.08
C GLU A 184 -16.29 26.57 13.00
N SER A 185 -16.11 27.38 11.96
CA SER A 185 -15.16 27.14 10.88
C SER A 185 -13.75 27.25 11.46
N ALA A 186 -12.88 26.27 11.21
CA ALA A 186 -11.45 26.50 11.37
C ALA A 186 -11.08 27.72 10.50
N ALA A 187 -10.58 28.76 11.16
CA ALA A 187 -10.17 30.03 10.55
C ALA A 187 -8.91 29.86 9.69
#